data_AF-W4QVD2-F1
#
_entry.id   AF-W4QVD2-F1
#
_cell.length_a   1.000
_cell.length_b   1.000
_cell.length_c   1.000
_cell.angle_alpha   90.00
_cell.angle_beta   90.00
_cell.angle_gamma   90.00
#
_symmetry.space_group_name_H-M   'P 1'
#
loop_
_entity.id
_entity.type
_entity.pdbx_description
1 polymer ?
#
loop_
_entity_poly.entity_id
_entity_poly.type
_entity_poly.pdbx_seq_one_letter_code
_entity_poly.pdbx_strand_id
1 'polypeptide(L)' 'MGEGKKRYAFIQNVLKLVAPGTDLRAGIDNVLRAKTGGLIVIGYDNAMIPIVDGGFLSTVIFLQPIFMNLQKWMEL' A
#
# COMPACT_ATOMS: atom_id res chain seq x y z
N MET A 1 5.79 -4.52 32.31
CA MET A 1 4.92 -3.38 31.90
C MET A 1 5.24 -2.80 30.50
N GLY A 2 6.15 -3.36 29.68
CA GLY A 2 6.56 -2.76 28.40
C GLY A 2 5.83 -3.24 27.13
N GLU A 3 5.21 -4.41 27.14
CA GLU A 3 4.67 -5.03 25.92
C GLU A 3 3.42 -4.34 25.37
N GLY A 4 2.50 -3.92 26.24
CA GLY A 4 1.27 -3.23 25.81
C GLY A 4 1.55 -1.94 25.07
N LYS A 5 2.57 -1.19 25.50
CA LYS A 5 2.98 0.08 24.86
C LYS A 5 3.58 -0.15 23.47
N LYS A 6 4.39 -1.20 23.30
CA LYS A 6 4.95 -1.59 22.00
C LYS A 6 3.86 -2.01 21.01
N ARG A 7 2.90 -2.82 21.46
CA ARG A 7 1.79 -3.28 20.61
C ARG A 7 0.89 -2.13 20.16
N TYR A 8 0.62 -1.18 21.05
CA TYR A 8 -0.15 0.02 20.72
C TYR A 8 0.56 0.88 19.67
N ALA A 9 1.86 1.11 19.84
CA ALA A 9 2.67 1.85 18.87
C ALA A 9 2.72 1.15 17.50
N PHE A 10 2.85 -0.17 17.49
CA PHE A 10 2.81 -0.96 16.25
C PHE A 10 1.47 -0.81 15.53
N ILE A 11 0.34 -1.00 16.23
CA ILE A 11 -0.99 -0.87 15.63
C ILE A 11 -1.21 0.56 15.11
N GLN A 12 -0.78 1.58 15.85
CA GLN A 12 -0.86 2.97 15.38
C GLN A 12 -0.09 3.21 14.08
N ASN A 13 1.09 2.62 13.94
CA ASN A 13 1.88 2.74 12.71
C ASN A 13 1.20 2.02 11.53
N VAL A 14 0.64 0.83 11.76
CA VAL A 14 -0.13 0.11 10.73
C VAL A 14 -1.36 0.90 10.30
N LEU A 15 -2.12 1.46 11.24
CA LEU A 15 -3.31 2.26 10.94
C LEU A 15 -2.97 3.50 10.09
N LYS A 16 -1.80 4.11 10.28
CA LYS A 16 -1.34 5.22 9.43
C LYS A 16 -1.07 4.79 7.98
N LEU A 17 -0.53 3.58 7.78
CA LEU A 17 -0.26 3.05 6.43
C LEU A 17 -1.53 2.74 5.66
N VAL A 18 -2.64 2.42 6.34
CA VAL A 18 -3.95 2.15 5.71
C VAL A 18 -4.91 3.34 5.83
N ALA A 19 -4.43 4.49 6.32
CA ALA A 19 -5.25 5.68 6.47
C ALA A 19 -5.66 6.26 5.11
N PRO A 20 -6.82 6.94 5.03
CA PRO A 20 -7.24 7.66 3.82
C PRO A 20 -6.17 8.63 3.30
N GLY A 21 -5.99 8.68 1.98
CA GLY A 21 -4.96 9.50 1.34
C GLY A 21 -3.61 8.81 1.17
N THR A 22 -3.46 7.58 1.65
CA THR A 22 -2.31 6.72 1.33
C THR A 22 -2.59 5.85 0.11
N ASP A 23 -1.52 5.46 -0.57
CA ASP A 23 -1.61 4.66 -1.80
C ASP A 23 -2.01 3.22 -1.52
N LEU A 24 -1.58 2.69 -0.37
CA LEU A 24 -2.03 1.39 0.10
C LEU A 24 -3.55 1.40 0.31
N ARG A 25 -4.11 2.48 0.89
CA ARG A 25 -5.57 2.61 1.03
C ARG A 25 -6.28 2.69 -0.32
N ALA A 26 -5.74 3.45 -1.27
CA ALA A 26 -6.30 3.55 -2.62
C ALA A 26 -6.27 2.19 -3.36
N GLY A 27 -5.18 1.42 -3.22
CA GLY A 27 -5.07 0.06 -3.75
C GLY A 27 -6.09 -0.90 -3.12
N ILE A 28 -6.26 -0.83 -1.79
CA ILE A 28 -7.31 -1.60 -1.07
C ILE A 28 -8.71 -1.23 -1.58
N ASP A 29 -9.00 0.06 -1.78
CA ASP A 29 -10.30 0.51 -2.29
C ASP A 29 -10.58 -0.02 -3.71
N ASN A 30 -9.55 -0.15 -4.56
CA ASN A 30 -9.70 -0.76 -5.89
C ASN A 30 -10.03 -2.25 -5.81
N VAL A 31 -9.39 -3.01 -4.92
CA VAL A 31 -9.68 -4.43 -4.70
C VAL A 31 -11.10 -4.61 -4.15
N LEU A 32 -11.50 -3.80 -3.16
CA LEU A 32 -12.85 -3.84 -2.60
C LEU A 32 -13.93 -3.51 -3.63
N ARG A 33 -13.68 -2.56 -4.55
CA ARG A 33 -14.60 -2.22 -5.66
C ARG A 33 -14.78 -3.36 -6.65
N ALA A 34 -13.74 -4.16 -6.87
CA ALA A 34 -13.81 -5.33 -7.74
C ALA A 34 -14.66 -6.48 -7.14
N LYS A 35 -15.13 -6.35 -5.89
CA LYS A 35 -15.84 -7.38 -5.10
C LYS A 35 -15.05 -8.70 -4.94
N THR A 36 -13.76 -8.66 -5.19
CA THR A 36 -12.86 -9.78 -4.98
C THR A 36 -12.32 -9.69 -3.55
N GLY A 37 -12.46 -10.76 -2.77
CA GLY A 37 -11.72 -10.89 -1.52
C GLY A 37 -10.20 -10.97 -1.80
N GLY A 38 -9.38 -10.65 -0.80
CA GLY A 38 -7.92 -10.72 -0.96
C GLY A 38 -7.22 -10.81 0.39
N LEU A 39 -6.09 -11.51 0.41
CA LEU A 39 -5.18 -11.54 1.54
C LEU A 39 -3.97 -10.65 1.20
N ILE A 40 -3.75 -9.61 1.99
CA ILE A 40 -2.62 -8.70 1.84
C ILE A 40 -1.56 -9.10 2.85
N VAL A 41 -0.39 -9.54 2.35
CA VAL A 41 0.78 -9.87 3.17
C VAL A 41 1.77 -8.74 3.06
N ILE A 42 2.13 -8.13 4.19
CA ILE A 42 3.10 -7.03 4.26
C ILE A 42 4.37 -7.56 4.92
N GLY A 43 5.48 -7.46 4.20
CA GLY A 43 6.78 -7.96 4.63
C GLY A 43 7.32 -8.99 3.65
N TYR A 44 8.59 -8.80 3.25
CA TYR A 44 9.31 -9.72 2.39
C TYR A 44 10.61 -10.08 3.10
N ASP A 45 10.73 -11.35 3.47
CA ASP A 45 11.94 -11.89 4.09
C ASP A 45 12.33 -13.18 3.35
N ASN A 46 13.57 -13.63 3.49
CA ASN A 46 14.08 -14.81 2.81
C ASN A 46 13.26 -16.08 3.10
N ALA A 47 12.61 -16.12 4.28
CA ALA A 47 11.69 -17.19 4.65
C ALA A 47 10.34 -17.17 3.88
N MET A 48 9.94 -16.02 3.31
CA MET A 48 8.70 -15.89 2.52
C MET A 48 8.88 -16.39 1.08
N ILE A 49 10.10 -16.32 0.54
CA ILE A 49 10.44 -16.68 -0.84
C ILE A 49 9.93 -18.09 -1.24
N PRO A 50 10.10 -19.15 -0.42
CA PRO A 50 9.61 -20.48 -0.79
C PRO A 50 8.11 -20.69 -0.52
N ILE A 51 7.43 -19.78 0.20
CA ILE A 51 6.01 -19.89 0.56
C ILE A 51 5.12 -19.21 -0.48
N VAL A 52 5.66 -18.18 -1.15
CA VAL A 52 4.98 -17.45 -2.20
C VAL A 52 5.23 -18.17 -3.53
N ASP A 53 4.25 -18.97 -3.97
CA ASP A 53 4.27 -19.60 -5.29
C ASP A 53 3.22 -18.94 -6.20
N GLY A 54 3.70 -18.22 -7.22
CA GLY A 54 2.88 -17.39 -8.12
C GLY A 54 2.53 -15.98 -7.60
N GLY A 55 1.92 -15.17 -8.47
CA GLY A 55 1.58 -13.77 -8.22
C GLY A 55 2.05 -12.84 -9.34
N PHE A 56 1.32 -11.76 -9.60
CA PHE A 56 1.76 -10.73 -10.54
C PHE A 56 2.68 -9.77 -9.80
N LEU A 57 3.96 -9.70 -10.19
CA LEU A 57 4.88 -8.67 -9.75
C LEU A 57 4.41 -7.35 -10.37
N SER A 58 3.44 -6.70 -9.72
CA SER A 58 3.08 -5.35 -10.08
C SER A 58 4.17 -4.44 -9.51
N THR A 59 5.19 -4.20 -10.32
CA THR A 59 6.01 -2.99 -10.22
C THR A 59 5.07 -1.82 -10.48
N VAL A 60 4.21 -1.49 -9.51
CA VAL A 60 3.59 -0.19 -9.44
C VAL A 60 4.74 0.72 -9.05
N ILE A 61 5.42 1.22 -10.07
CA ILE A 61 6.30 2.37 -9.94
C ILE A 61 5.39 3.43 -9.34
N PHE A 62 5.60 3.69 -8.05
CA PHE A 62 4.90 4.74 -7.34
C PHE A 62 5.49 6.08 -7.81
N LEU A 63 5.25 6.39 -9.08
CA LEU A 63 5.61 7.65 -9.68
C LEU A 63 4.60 8.65 -9.13
N GLN A 64 5.01 9.34 -8.05
CA GLN A 64 4.33 10.52 -7.57
C GLN A 64 4.02 11.45 -8.76
N PRO A 65 2.89 12.18 -8.73
CA PRO A 65 2.40 12.93 -9.87
C PRO A 65 3.42 13.99 -10.29
N ILE A 66 4.24 13.67 -11.29
CA ILE A 66 4.95 14.67 -12.09
C ILE A 66 3.96 15.46 -12.98
N PHE A 67 2.67 15.08 -12.98
CA PHE A 67 1.58 15.84 -13.58
C PHE A 67 0.95 16.84 -12.61
N MET A 68 1.78 17.63 -11.92
CA MET A 68 1.36 18.97 -11.53
C MET A 68 1.70 19.90 -12.70
N ASN A 69 0.69 20.20 -13.53
CA ASN A 69 0.64 21.13 -14.69
C ASN A 69 0.57 20.49 -16.08
N LEU A 70 -0.57 19.86 -16.42
CA LEU A 70 -1.01 19.81 -17.83
C LEU A 70 -1.82 21.06 -18.24
N GLN A 71 -2.35 21.80 -17.27
CA GLN A 71 -3.16 23.00 -17.51
C GLN A 71 -2.32 24.22 -17.93
N LYS A 72 -0.99 24.18 -17.77
CA LYS A 72 -0.08 25.29 -18.09
C LYS A 72 0.53 25.22 -19.50
N TRP A 73 0.34 24.12 -20.22
CA TRP A 73 0.89 23.87 -21.56
C TRP A 73 -0.12 24.07 -22.71
N MET A 74 -1.40 24.39 -22.40
CA MET A 74 -2.41 24.73 -23.40
C MET A 74 -2.58 26.24 -23.62
N GLU A 75 -1.84 27.09 -22.88
CA GLU A 75 -1.92 28.56 -22.98
C GLU A 75 -0.67 29.21 -23.60
N LEU A 76 0.23 28.43 -24.20
CA LEU A 76 1.35 28.93 -25.03
C LEU A 76 1.26 28.32 -26.43
#